data_AF-A0A9Q0KVL0-F1
#
_entry.id   AF-A0A9Q0KVL0-F1
#
_cell.length_a   1.000
_cell.length_b   1.000
_cell.length_c   1.000
_cell.angle_alpha   90.00
_cell.angle_beta   90.00
_cell.angle_gamma   90.00
#
_symmetry.space_group_name_H-M   'P 1'
#
loop_
_entity.id
_entity.type
_entity.pdbx_description
1 polymer ?
#
loop_
_entity_poly.entity_id
_entity_poly.type
_entity_poly.pdbx_seq_one_letter_code
_entity_poly.pdbx_strand_id
1 'polypeptide(L)'
;MERVVSENVAQPVELLHGVEDNFGGVIVDMKDPLDSDVFVATLRALISQWRQEGKKGVWIKFPIELVNLVEAAVKKGFCYHHAEPKYLMLVYWIPESCNTIPANFVIMLTMIQLLMKPGDFLGRSLQMGCQSQQSFFGESDLLFIGMLRPLSLDIQKQEAEIEAAQWMPIEDYVAQPFVQKHQLAKSFADLCIAKINERYAGFTPLHSPLAYSGKLFDLYLNSYDLNKPPASL
;
A
#
# COMPACT_ATOMS: atom_id res chain seq x y z
N MET A 1 17.90 -49.86 43.25
CA MET A 1 16.68 -49.22 42.69
C MET A 1 17.09 -47.85 42.20
N GLU A 2 17.59 -47.80 40.97
CA GLU A 2 18.02 -46.54 40.34
C GLU A 2 16.79 -45.77 39.88
N ARG A 3 16.73 -44.49 40.24
CA ARG A 3 15.66 -43.58 39.88
C ARG A 3 15.75 -43.28 38.38
N VAL A 4 14.72 -43.68 37.65
CA VAL A 4 14.46 -43.23 36.27
C VAL A 4 14.23 -41.71 36.32
N VAL A 5 15.11 -40.98 35.65
CA VAL A 5 14.95 -39.54 35.37
C VAL A 5 13.87 -39.44 34.29
N SER A 6 12.74 -38.83 34.62
CA SER A 6 11.69 -38.52 33.66
C SER A 6 12.18 -37.40 32.74
N GLU A 7 12.38 -37.73 31.46
CA GLU A 7 12.57 -36.74 30.40
C GLU A 7 11.30 -35.87 30.30
N ASN A 8 11.45 -34.59 30.60
CA ASN A 8 10.43 -33.58 30.34
C ASN A 8 10.29 -33.39 28.83
N VAL A 9 9.36 -34.13 28.22
CA VAL A 9 8.87 -33.83 26.88
C VAL A 9 8.13 -32.50 26.97
N ALA A 10 8.72 -31.42 26.44
CA ALA A 10 8.07 -30.13 26.31
C ALA A 10 6.74 -30.30 25.57
N GLN A 11 5.66 -29.74 26.11
CA GLN A 11 4.34 -29.84 25.49
C GLN A 11 4.35 -29.10 24.14
N PRO A 12 3.76 -29.64 23.05
CA PRO A 12 3.80 -29.06 21.70
C PRO A 12 3.23 -27.64 21.57
N VAL A 13 2.57 -27.12 22.62
CA VAL A 13 1.83 -25.85 22.64
C VAL A 13 2.75 -24.63 22.83
N GLU A 14 3.95 -24.80 23.39
CA GLU A 14 4.87 -23.66 23.61
C GLU A 14 5.63 -23.22 22.36
N LEU A 15 5.59 -23.98 21.26
CA LEU A 15 6.46 -23.73 20.10
C LEU A 15 5.99 -22.56 19.20
N LEU A 16 4.70 -22.25 19.21
CA LEU A 16 4.10 -21.23 18.34
C LEU A 16 3.23 -20.29 19.18
N HIS A 17 3.87 -19.32 19.82
CA HIS A 17 3.16 -18.29 20.58
C HIS A 17 2.50 -17.27 19.63
N GLY A 18 1.17 -17.17 19.71
CA GLY A 18 0.39 -16.18 18.98
C GLY A 18 0.14 -14.91 19.80
N VAL A 19 0.21 -13.74 19.17
CA VAL A 19 -0.18 -12.45 19.77
C VAL A 19 -1.55 -12.05 19.25
N GLU A 20 -2.47 -11.69 20.15
CA GLU A 20 -3.82 -11.28 19.77
C GLU A 20 -3.86 -9.86 19.19
N ASP A 21 -4.70 -9.66 18.17
CA ASP A 21 -5.03 -8.34 17.65
C ASP A 21 -6.34 -7.78 18.24
N ASN A 22 -6.60 -6.49 18.01
CA ASN A 22 -7.80 -5.80 18.53
C ASN A 22 -9.11 -6.22 17.85
N PHE A 23 -9.06 -7.09 16.85
CA PHE A 23 -10.20 -7.53 16.04
C PHE A 23 -10.56 -9.01 16.27
N GLY A 24 -9.91 -9.64 17.26
CA GLY A 24 -10.12 -11.05 17.61
C GLY A 24 -9.35 -12.01 16.70
N GLY A 25 -8.30 -11.54 16.03
CA GLY A 25 -7.34 -12.37 15.32
C GLY A 25 -6.10 -12.70 16.16
N VAL A 26 -5.25 -13.57 15.62
CA VAL A 26 -4.01 -14.04 16.24
C VAL A 26 -2.88 -13.98 15.22
N ILE A 27 -1.72 -13.46 15.63
CA ILE A 27 -0.52 -13.32 14.80
C ILE A 27 0.59 -14.22 15.35
N VAL A 28 1.07 -15.14 14.52
CA VAL A 28 2.19 -16.03 14.80
C VAL A 28 3.41 -15.57 14.02
N ASP A 29 4.51 -15.30 14.72
CA ASP A 29 5.79 -14.90 14.13
C ASP A 29 6.76 -16.08 14.18
N MET A 30 7.00 -16.71 13.03
CA MET A 30 7.91 -17.86 12.93
C MET A 30 9.36 -17.38 13.01
N LYS A 31 10.15 -17.97 13.91
CA LYS A 31 11.55 -17.59 14.12
C LYS A 31 12.48 -18.78 13.98
N ASP A 32 12.11 -19.88 14.61
CA ASP A 32 12.94 -21.07 14.68
C ASP A 32 12.55 -22.08 13.59
N PRO A 33 13.53 -22.77 12.99
CA PRO A 33 13.27 -23.88 12.09
C PRO A 33 12.45 -24.96 12.78
N LEU A 34 11.48 -25.51 12.04
CA LEU A 34 10.63 -26.58 12.52
C LEU A 34 10.49 -27.65 11.44
N ASP A 35 10.36 -28.89 11.88
CA ASP A 35 9.95 -29.98 11.00
C ASP A 35 8.51 -29.77 10.51
N SER A 36 8.23 -30.10 9.24
CA SER A 36 6.93 -29.84 8.63
C SER A 36 5.79 -30.62 9.29
N ASP A 37 6.02 -31.86 9.71
CA ASP A 37 4.98 -32.69 10.32
C ASP A 37 4.66 -32.20 11.75
N VAL A 38 5.70 -31.81 12.48
CA VAL A 38 5.55 -31.17 13.80
C VAL A 38 4.80 -29.86 13.66
N PHE A 39 5.18 -29.00 12.71
CA PHE A 39 4.50 -27.74 12.42
C PHE A 39 3.01 -27.96 12.13
N VAL A 40 2.68 -28.91 11.25
CA VAL A 40 1.30 -29.23 10.89
C VAL A 40 0.48 -29.74 12.09
N ALA A 41 1.07 -30.62 12.91
CA ALA A 41 0.40 -31.16 14.09
C ALA A 41 0.10 -30.05 15.11
N THR A 42 1.07 -29.18 15.37
CA THR A 42 0.93 -28.03 16.28
C THR A 42 -0.08 -27.02 15.74
N LEU A 43 0.01 -26.65 14.47
CA LEU A 43 -0.90 -25.69 13.83
C LEU A 43 -2.36 -26.16 13.89
N ARG A 44 -2.61 -27.45 13.65
CA ARG A 44 -3.96 -28.05 13.76
C ARG A 44 -4.51 -27.96 15.19
N ALA A 45 -3.67 -28.22 16.19
CA ALA A 45 -4.06 -28.14 17.59
C ALA A 45 -4.41 -26.69 17.97
N LEU A 46 -3.56 -25.73 17.59
CA LEU A 46 -3.79 -24.31 17.86
C LEU A 46 -5.03 -23.75 17.17
N ILE A 47 -5.28 -24.10 15.90
CA ILE A 47 -6.50 -23.67 15.20
C ILE A 47 -7.76 -24.21 15.91
N SER A 48 -7.69 -25.43 16.43
CA SER A 48 -8.80 -26.06 17.15
C SER A 48 -9.04 -25.39 18.51
N GLN A 49 -7.98 -24.94 19.18
CA GLN A 49 -8.05 -24.14 20.40
C GLN A 49 -8.63 -22.74 20.11
N TRP A 50 -8.05 -22.00 19.16
CA TRP A 50 -8.51 -20.67 18.79
C TRP A 50 -9.95 -20.64 18.29
N ARG A 51 -10.41 -21.71 17.65
CA ARG A 51 -11.83 -21.89 17.30
C ARG A 51 -12.73 -21.91 18.54
N GLN A 52 -12.33 -22.59 19.61
CA GLN A 52 -13.10 -22.64 20.87
C GLN A 52 -13.06 -21.29 21.61
N GLU A 53 -11.96 -20.56 21.49
CA GLU A 53 -11.79 -19.21 22.04
C GLU A 53 -12.51 -18.12 21.23
N GLY A 54 -13.16 -18.48 20.11
CA GLY A 54 -13.89 -17.53 19.26
C GLY A 54 -12.98 -16.59 18.46
N LYS A 55 -11.72 -16.96 18.24
CA LYS A 55 -10.82 -16.21 17.36
C LYS A 55 -11.25 -16.30 15.90
N LYS A 56 -10.86 -15.30 15.12
CA LYS A 56 -11.28 -15.13 13.73
C LYS A 56 -10.15 -15.37 12.74
N GLY A 57 -9.32 -14.36 12.48
CA GLY A 57 -8.20 -14.44 11.54
C GLY A 57 -6.94 -14.95 12.22
N VAL A 58 -6.26 -15.93 11.60
CA VAL A 58 -4.94 -16.39 12.00
C VAL A 58 -3.94 -15.93 10.96
N TRP A 59 -2.93 -15.20 11.40
CA TRP A 59 -1.85 -14.66 10.57
C TRP A 59 -0.57 -15.40 10.92
N ILE A 60 0.16 -15.86 9.91
CA ILE A 60 1.47 -16.48 10.11
C ILE A 60 2.49 -15.74 9.26
N LYS A 61 3.48 -15.17 9.93
CA LYS A 61 4.64 -14.55 9.30
C LYS A 61 5.76 -15.58 9.18
N PHE A 62 6.14 -15.88 7.94
CA PHE A 62 7.28 -16.75 7.63
C PHE A 62 8.47 -15.92 7.15
N PRO A 63 9.62 -15.94 7.85
CA PRO A 63 10.85 -15.41 7.28
C PRO A 63 11.27 -16.28 6.08
N ILE A 64 12.03 -15.71 5.14
CA ILE A 64 12.37 -16.37 3.87
C ILE A 64 13.11 -17.70 4.05
N GLU A 65 13.84 -17.84 5.16
CA GLU A 65 14.59 -19.05 5.53
C GLU A 65 13.67 -20.22 5.89
N LEU A 66 12.40 -19.97 6.23
CA LEU A 66 11.41 -20.98 6.63
C LEU A 66 10.39 -21.28 5.52
N VAL A 67 10.78 -21.05 4.26
CA VAL A 67 9.93 -21.31 3.08
C VAL A 67 9.45 -22.77 2.98
N ASN A 68 10.19 -23.72 3.55
CA ASN A 68 9.81 -25.13 3.61
C ASN A 68 8.49 -25.37 4.35
N LEU A 69 8.08 -24.48 5.26
CA LEU A 69 6.84 -24.60 6.03
C LEU A 69 5.63 -23.96 5.32
N VAL A 70 5.88 -23.13 4.30
CA VAL A 70 4.81 -22.42 3.58
C VAL A 70 3.87 -23.38 2.87
N GLU A 71 4.42 -24.39 2.18
CA GLU A 71 3.61 -25.40 1.50
C GLU A 71 2.69 -26.15 2.48
N ALA A 72 3.22 -26.48 3.66
CA ALA A 72 2.48 -27.17 4.71
C ALA A 72 1.31 -26.33 5.23
N ALA A 73 1.52 -25.02 5.45
CA ALA A 73 0.47 -24.09 5.85
C ALA A 73 -0.62 -23.94 4.76
N VAL A 74 -0.22 -23.80 3.49
CA VAL A 74 -1.17 -23.69 2.36
C VAL A 74 -2.03 -24.94 2.24
N LYS A 75 -1.45 -26.14 2.41
CA LYS A 75 -2.22 -27.40 2.45
C LYS A 75 -3.24 -27.48 3.59
N LYS A 76 -3.12 -26.62 4.62
CA LYS A 76 -4.11 -26.46 5.69
C LYS A 76 -5.13 -25.34 5.47
N GLY A 77 -5.14 -24.75 4.28
CA GLY A 77 -6.13 -23.75 3.87
C GLY A 77 -5.69 -22.32 4.11
N PHE A 78 -4.44 -22.07 4.52
CA PHE A 78 -3.90 -20.72 4.55
C PHE A 78 -3.70 -20.19 3.14
N CYS A 79 -4.03 -18.93 2.94
CA CYS A 79 -3.81 -18.21 1.68
C CYS A 79 -2.72 -17.16 1.86
N TYR A 80 -2.03 -16.82 0.78
CA TYR A 80 -1.13 -15.67 0.78
C TYR A 80 -1.93 -14.38 1.01
N HIS A 81 -1.41 -13.54 1.89
CA HIS A 81 -1.89 -12.18 2.05
C HIS A 81 -0.93 -11.23 1.32
N HIS A 82 0.23 -10.96 1.92
CA HIS A 82 1.24 -10.10 1.31
C HIS A 82 2.64 -10.67 1.52
N ALA A 83 3.61 -10.15 0.79
CA ALA A 83 5.01 -10.52 0.91
C ALA A 83 5.89 -9.26 0.96
N GLU A 84 6.98 -9.37 1.70
CA GLU A 84 8.11 -8.45 1.66
C GLU A 84 9.37 -9.22 1.22
N PRO A 85 10.47 -8.55 0.84
CA PRO A 85 11.67 -9.25 0.36
C PRO A 85 12.22 -10.34 1.30
N LYS A 86 11.93 -10.25 2.60
CA LYS A 86 12.46 -11.17 3.63
C LYS A 86 11.41 -12.01 4.35
N TYR A 87 10.12 -11.82 4.06
CA TYR A 87 9.09 -12.63 4.70
C TYR A 87 7.81 -12.70 3.87
N LEU A 88 7.02 -13.74 4.16
CA LEU A 88 5.71 -13.97 3.59
C LEU A 88 4.66 -14.01 4.69
N MET A 89 3.55 -13.30 4.51
CA MET A 89 2.41 -13.31 5.41
C MET A 89 1.29 -14.18 4.85
N LEU A 90 0.93 -15.23 5.60
CA LEU A 90 -0.21 -16.10 5.31
C LEU A 90 -1.37 -15.76 6.24
N VAL A 91 -2.59 -16.00 5.77
CA VAL A 91 -3.80 -15.80 6.56
C VAL A 91 -4.78 -16.96 6.41
N TYR A 92 -5.47 -17.28 7.51
CA TYR A 92 -6.57 -18.25 7.55
C TYR A 92 -7.74 -17.68 8.34
N TRP A 93 -8.96 -17.87 7.83
CA TRP A 93 -10.19 -17.48 8.52
C TRP A 93 -10.80 -18.70 9.20
N ILE A 94 -10.86 -18.69 10.53
CA ILE A 94 -11.39 -19.81 11.32
C ILE A 94 -12.92 -19.98 11.18
N PRO A 95 -13.74 -18.91 11.24
CA PRO A 95 -15.20 -19.01 11.22
C PRO A 95 -15.75 -19.49 9.87
N GLU A 96 -16.93 -20.12 9.90
CA GLU A 96 -17.69 -20.46 8.69
C GLU A 96 -18.46 -19.26 8.11
N SER A 97 -18.49 -18.13 8.83
CA SER A 97 -19.09 -16.88 8.37
C SER A 97 -18.29 -16.26 7.23
N CYS A 98 -18.88 -15.28 6.55
CA CYS A 98 -18.19 -14.47 5.54
C CYS A 98 -16.83 -14.01 6.05
N ASN A 99 -15.79 -14.24 5.24
CA ASN A 99 -14.44 -13.78 5.54
C ASN A 99 -14.39 -12.25 5.42
N THR A 100 -14.03 -11.56 6.51
CA THR A 100 -13.92 -10.10 6.54
C THR A 100 -12.47 -9.61 6.44
N ILE A 101 -11.51 -10.52 6.23
CA ILE A 101 -10.13 -10.14 5.95
C ILE A 101 -10.10 -9.43 4.60
N PRO A 102 -9.56 -8.20 4.53
CA PRO A 102 -9.42 -7.51 3.26
C PRO A 102 -8.61 -8.37 2.28
N ALA A 103 -9.16 -8.56 1.08
CA ALA A 103 -8.35 -9.13 0.01
C ALA A 103 -7.19 -8.18 -0.28
N ASN A 104 -6.02 -8.75 -0.62
CA ASN A 104 -4.93 -7.92 -1.10
C ASN A 104 -5.31 -7.41 -2.48
N PHE A 105 -5.17 -6.11 -2.64
CA PHE A 105 -5.36 -5.46 -3.92
C PHE A 105 -4.14 -4.60 -4.17
N VAL A 106 -3.52 -4.81 -5.33
CA VAL A 106 -2.32 -4.08 -5.72
C VAL A 106 -2.77 -3.02 -6.72
N ILE A 107 -2.61 -1.76 -6.36
CA ILE A 107 -2.83 -0.64 -7.28
C ILE A 107 -1.46 -0.12 -7.66
N MET A 108 -1.16 -0.05 -8.95
CA MET A 108 0.03 0.67 -9.39
C MET A 108 -0.24 2.17 -9.26
N LEU A 109 0.54 2.85 -8.42
CA LEU A 109 0.49 4.30 -8.30
C LEU A 109 1.49 4.92 -9.28
N THR A 110 0.99 5.75 -10.18
CA THR A 110 1.84 6.56 -11.06
C THR A 110 1.74 8.02 -10.63
N MET A 111 2.88 8.66 -10.42
CA MET A 111 2.96 10.11 -10.17
C MET A 111 3.54 10.79 -11.41
N ILE A 112 2.76 11.64 -12.08
CA ILE A 112 3.29 12.54 -13.12
C ILE A 112 3.59 13.88 -12.47
N GLN A 113 4.83 14.34 -12.62
CA GLN A 113 5.27 15.60 -12.07
C GLN A 113 5.41 16.67 -13.15
N LEU A 114 4.63 17.73 -13.04
CA LEU A 114 4.71 18.91 -13.90
C LEU A 114 5.42 20.03 -13.14
N LEU A 115 6.48 20.57 -13.73
CA LEU A 115 7.26 21.67 -13.15
C LEU A 115 6.93 22.97 -13.90
N MET A 116 6.55 24.02 -13.18
CA MET A 116 6.21 25.33 -13.77
C MET A 116 7.15 26.41 -13.25
N LYS A 117 7.66 27.30 -14.13
CA LYS A 117 8.68 28.27 -13.74
C LYS A 117 8.17 29.29 -12.72
N PRO A 118 9.05 29.87 -11.88
CA PRO A 118 8.68 30.95 -10.96
C PRO A 118 8.22 32.17 -11.76
N GLY A 119 6.91 32.42 -11.78
CA GLY A 119 6.25 33.40 -12.63
C GLY A 119 4.88 32.89 -13.13
N ASP A 120 4.79 31.58 -13.36
CA ASP A 120 3.57 30.92 -13.82
C ASP A 120 2.73 30.34 -12.67
N PHE A 121 3.28 30.32 -11.44
CA PHE A 121 2.66 29.67 -10.28
C PHE A 121 3.26 30.05 -8.91
N LEU A 122 2.42 30.11 -7.87
CA LEU A 122 2.79 30.47 -6.49
C LEU A 122 2.72 29.32 -5.45
N GLY A 123 2.18 28.14 -5.76
CA GLY A 123 1.88 27.09 -4.76
C GLY A 123 2.56 25.72 -4.97
N ARG A 124 2.11 24.71 -4.22
CA ARG A 124 2.23 23.28 -4.56
C ARG A 124 0.79 22.73 -4.56
N SER A 125 0.39 22.00 -5.59
CA SER A 125 -0.97 21.42 -5.64
C SER A 125 -0.93 20.06 -6.31
N LEU A 126 -1.56 19.07 -5.68
CA LEU A 126 -1.91 17.79 -6.27
C LEU A 126 -3.19 18.00 -7.09
N GLN A 127 -3.23 17.48 -8.31
CA GLN A 127 -4.37 17.65 -9.19
C GLN A 127 -4.70 16.31 -9.81
N MET A 128 -5.90 15.83 -9.49
CA MET A 128 -6.58 14.72 -10.16
C MET A 128 -5.97 13.33 -9.91
N GLY A 129 -6.81 12.43 -9.38
CA GLY A 129 -6.64 10.99 -9.49
C GLY A 129 -7.36 10.50 -10.74
N CYS A 130 -6.65 9.90 -11.69
CA CYS A 130 -7.22 9.22 -12.84
C CYS A 130 -7.03 7.71 -12.62
N GLN A 131 -8.12 6.94 -12.63
CA GLN A 131 -8.03 5.48 -12.60
C GLN A 131 -7.99 4.97 -14.04
N SER A 132 -6.92 4.29 -14.41
CA SER A 132 -6.88 3.47 -15.63
C SER A 132 -7.38 2.06 -15.28
N GLN A 133 -8.28 1.53 -16.10
CA GLN A 133 -8.69 0.14 -15.99
C GLN A 133 -7.84 -0.70 -16.95
N GLN A 134 -7.31 -1.83 -16.45
CA GLN A 134 -6.53 -2.85 -17.16
C GLN A 134 -5.09 -2.43 -17.53
N SER A 135 -4.21 -2.50 -16.53
CA SER A 135 -2.77 -2.48 -16.73
C SER A 135 -2.17 -3.90 -16.64
N PHE A 136 -0.87 -3.99 -16.38
CA PHE A 136 -0.13 -5.25 -16.30
C PHE A 136 -0.75 -6.19 -15.23
N PHE A 137 -0.90 -7.47 -15.56
CA PHE A 137 -1.59 -8.49 -14.74
C PHE A 137 -3.08 -8.24 -14.43
N GLY A 138 -3.74 -7.32 -15.12
CA GLY A 138 -5.18 -7.05 -14.92
C GLY A 138 -5.48 -6.15 -13.73
N GLU A 139 -4.46 -5.54 -13.12
CA GLU A 139 -4.64 -4.57 -12.05
C GLU A 139 -5.10 -3.21 -12.58
N SER A 140 -5.64 -2.38 -11.69
CA SER A 140 -5.95 -0.98 -12.00
C SER A 140 -4.76 -0.09 -11.66
N ASP A 141 -4.55 0.95 -12.47
CA ASP A 141 -3.57 1.98 -12.15
C ASP A 141 -4.27 3.22 -11.62
N LEU A 142 -3.73 3.79 -10.56
CA LEU A 142 -4.14 5.09 -10.06
C LEU A 142 -3.05 6.10 -10.37
N LEU A 143 -3.37 7.02 -11.26
CA LEU A 143 -2.50 8.08 -11.71
C LEU A 143 -2.81 9.36 -10.95
N PHE A 144 -1.78 9.98 -10.40
CA PHE A 144 -1.85 11.28 -9.75
C PHE A 144 -0.95 12.27 -10.49
N ILE A 145 -1.45 13.50 -10.67
CA ILE A 145 -0.65 14.56 -11.30
C ILE A 145 -0.29 15.59 -10.23
N GLY A 146 1.00 15.72 -9.96
CA GLY A 146 1.53 16.78 -9.11
C GLY A 146 1.90 17.99 -9.96
N MET A 147 1.53 19.19 -9.51
CA MET A 147 2.11 20.44 -10.02
C MET A 147 3.03 21.03 -8.96
N LEU A 148 4.32 21.13 -9.30
CA LEU A 148 5.37 21.58 -8.41
C LEU A 148 6.00 22.87 -8.91
N ARG A 149 6.41 23.67 -7.93
CA ARG A 149 7.30 24.80 -8.14
C ARG A 149 8.75 24.32 -8.02
N PRO A 150 9.59 24.53 -9.05
CA PRO A 150 10.99 24.18 -9.00
C PRO A 150 11.73 25.08 -7.99
N LEU A 151 12.72 24.50 -7.31
CA LEU A 151 13.61 25.25 -6.42
C LEU A 151 14.81 25.85 -7.18
N SER A 152 15.20 25.22 -8.28
CA SER A 152 16.20 25.70 -9.24
C SER A 152 15.70 25.45 -10.67
N LEU A 153 16.17 26.27 -11.62
CA LEU A 153 15.94 26.09 -13.05
C LEU A 153 17.04 25.27 -13.74
N ASP A 154 18.14 24.99 -13.02
CA ASP A 154 19.23 24.18 -13.53
C ASP A 154 18.80 22.71 -13.57
N ILE A 155 18.82 22.11 -14.77
CA ILE A 155 18.45 20.71 -14.96
C ILE A 155 19.68 19.84 -14.72
N GLN A 156 19.60 18.95 -13.74
CA GLN A 156 20.56 17.88 -13.51
C GLN A 156 19.89 16.55 -13.88
N LYS A 157 20.26 15.98 -15.02
CA LYS A 157 19.64 14.77 -15.57
C LYS A 157 20.21 13.52 -14.91
N GLN A 158 19.36 12.54 -14.59
CA GLN A 158 19.81 11.20 -14.18
C GLN A 158 19.98 10.31 -15.43
N GLU A 159 21.23 10.18 -15.90
CA GLU A 159 21.59 9.42 -17.11
C GLU A 159 21.16 7.95 -17.08
N ALA A 160 21.00 7.36 -15.89
CA ALA A 160 20.58 5.98 -15.73
C ALA A 160 19.09 5.73 -16.06
N GLU A 161 18.26 6.78 -16.07
CA GLU A 161 16.81 6.65 -16.21
C GLU A 161 16.25 7.36 -17.44
N ILE A 162 16.76 8.55 -17.80
CA ILE A 162 16.16 9.39 -18.84
C ILE A 162 17.18 9.83 -19.89
N GLU A 163 16.75 9.85 -21.16
CA GLU A 163 17.60 10.18 -22.31
C GLU A 163 17.89 11.68 -22.43
N ALA A 164 16.88 12.53 -22.22
CA ALA A 164 17.02 13.99 -22.32
C ALA A 164 16.03 14.71 -21.41
N ALA A 165 16.37 15.95 -21.02
CA ALA A 165 15.49 16.82 -20.25
C ALA A 165 15.71 18.27 -20.66
N GLN A 166 14.62 19.00 -20.89
CA GLN A 166 14.64 20.43 -21.21
C GLN A 166 13.38 21.11 -20.71
N TRP A 167 13.47 22.42 -20.46
CA TRP A 167 12.29 23.26 -20.27
C TRP A 167 11.60 23.47 -21.62
N MET A 168 10.30 23.25 -21.66
CA MET A 168 9.48 23.41 -22.86
C MET A 168 8.31 24.35 -22.57
N PRO A 169 8.04 25.35 -23.44
CA PRO A 169 6.80 26.13 -23.37
C PRO A 169 5.56 25.22 -23.43
N ILE A 170 4.50 25.58 -22.70
CA ILE A 170 3.30 24.72 -22.62
C ILE A 170 2.61 24.61 -23.97
N GLU A 171 2.69 25.66 -24.79
CA GLU A 171 2.16 25.71 -26.15
C GLU A 171 2.85 24.70 -27.05
N ASP A 172 4.18 24.61 -26.95
CA ASP A 172 5.00 23.66 -27.72
C ASP A 172 4.72 22.21 -27.26
N TYR A 173 4.54 22.00 -25.96
CA TYR A 173 4.12 20.69 -25.42
C TYR A 173 2.75 20.27 -25.96
N VAL A 174 1.76 21.17 -25.90
CA VAL A 174 0.41 20.92 -26.41
C VAL A 174 0.46 20.60 -27.90
N ALA A 175 1.30 21.28 -28.69
CA ALA A 175 1.40 21.09 -30.13
C ALA A 175 2.01 19.74 -30.55
N GLN A 176 2.62 18.98 -29.63
CA GLN A 176 3.25 17.71 -29.99
C GLN A 176 2.22 16.71 -30.57
N PRO A 177 2.58 15.97 -31.65
CA PRO A 177 1.68 14.99 -32.26
C PRO A 177 1.15 13.94 -31.28
N PHE A 178 1.96 13.55 -30.29
CA PHE A 178 1.54 12.63 -29.23
C PHE A 178 0.39 13.19 -28.39
N VAL A 179 0.52 14.44 -27.92
CA VAL A 179 -0.50 15.09 -27.08
C VAL A 179 -1.79 15.30 -27.87
N GLN A 180 -1.69 15.67 -29.15
CA GLN A 180 -2.85 15.83 -30.03
C GLN A 180 -3.56 14.51 -30.34
N LYS A 181 -2.83 13.39 -30.37
CA LYS A 181 -3.38 12.06 -30.68
C LYS A 181 -4.06 11.39 -29.48
N HIS A 182 -3.63 11.67 -28.24
CA HIS A 182 -4.08 10.97 -27.05
C HIS A 182 -4.95 11.86 -26.14
N GLN A 183 -6.23 11.48 -25.99
CA GLN A 183 -7.21 12.26 -25.21
C GLN A 183 -6.76 12.53 -23.77
N LEU A 184 -6.16 11.54 -23.11
CA LEU A 184 -5.68 11.69 -21.74
C LEU A 184 -4.54 12.73 -21.64
N ALA A 185 -3.59 12.70 -22.57
CA ALA A 185 -2.50 13.67 -22.63
C ALA A 185 -3.04 15.10 -22.90
N LYS A 186 -4.07 15.22 -23.75
CA LYS A 186 -4.77 16.48 -23.98
C LYS A 186 -5.44 17.01 -22.72
N SER A 187 -6.16 16.15 -21.99
CA SER A 187 -6.79 16.53 -20.71
C SER A 187 -5.76 16.99 -19.68
N PHE A 188 -4.56 16.39 -19.64
CA PHE A 188 -3.48 16.86 -18.78
C PHE A 188 -3.00 18.25 -19.17
N ALA A 189 -2.80 18.50 -20.46
CA ALA A 189 -2.38 19.79 -20.95
C ALA A 189 -3.44 20.88 -20.65
N ASP A 190 -4.72 20.59 -20.85
CA ASP A 190 -5.83 21.49 -20.54
C ASP A 190 -5.88 21.84 -19.03
N LEU A 191 -5.60 20.85 -18.16
CA LEU A 191 -5.50 21.07 -16.72
C LEU A 191 -4.33 21.99 -16.35
N CYS A 192 -3.16 21.80 -16.98
CA CYS A 192 -2.00 22.69 -16.80
C CYS A 192 -2.38 24.13 -17.15
N ILE A 193 -3.00 24.33 -18.31
CA ILE A 193 -3.43 25.64 -18.79
C ILE A 193 -4.47 26.25 -17.84
N ALA A 194 -5.44 25.45 -17.38
CA ALA A 194 -6.41 25.90 -16.39
C ALA A 194 -5.74 26.33 -15.08
N LYS A 195 -4.69 25.63 -14.65
CA LYS A 195 -3.92 25.99 -13.46
C LYS A 195 -3.11 27.28 -13.64
N ILE A 196 -2.37 27.40 -14.74
CA ILE A 196 -1.57 28.59 -15.08
C ILE A 196 -2.47 29.83 -15.09
N ASN A 197 -3.68 29.70 -15.65
CA ASN A 197 -4.66 30.78 -15.69
C ASN A 197 -5.45 30.96 -14.37
N GLU A 198 -5.01 30.35 -13.27
CA GLU A 198 -5.65 30.39 -11.94
C GLU A 198 -7.12 29.94 -11.89
N ARG A 199 -7.60 29.22 -12.91
CA ARG A 199 -8.99 28.72 -13.00
C ARG A 199 -9.18 27.38 -12.29
N TYR A 200 -8.13 26.81 -11.70
CA TYR A 200 -8.17 25.52 -11.04
C TYR A 200 -7.36 25.53 -9.74
N ALA A 201 -8.02 25.31 -8.60
CA ALA A 201 -7.36 25.29 -7.30
C ALA A 201 -6.64 23.95 -7.03
N GLY A 202 -7.25 22.85 -7.43
CA GLY A 202 -6.75 21.50 -7.14
C GLY A 202 -6.84 21.13 -5.67
N PHE A 203 -6.07 20.12 -5.28
CA PHE A 203 -5.98 19.62 -3.91
C PHE A 203 -4.64 20.03 -3.30
N THR A 204 -4.69 20.61 -2.11
CA THR A 204 -3.51 21.01 -1.35
C THR A 204 -3.42 20.13 -0.10
N PRO A 205 -2.20 19.70 0.28
CA PRO A 205 -2.03 18.97 1.53
C PRO A 205 -2.36 19.87 2.72
N LEU A 206 -3.26 19.41 3.56
CA LEU A 206 -3.52 19.97 4.88
C LEU A 206 -2.77 19.09 5.89
N HIS A 207 -1.73 19.65 6.49
CA HIS A 207 -1.01 19.00 7.58
C HIS A 207 -1.88 19.04 8.83
N SER A 208 -2.42 17.89 9.23
CA SER A 208 -3.27 17.80 10.41
C SER A 208 -2.41 17.58 11.67
N PRO A 209 -2.70 18.26 12.80
CA PRO A 209 -2.10 17.91 14.08
C PRO A 209 -2.70 16.57 14.57
N LEU A 210 -1.85 15.53 14.62
CA LEU A 210 -2.05 14.16 15.16
C LEU A 210 -3.45 13.51 15.03
N ALA A 211 -3.55 12.40 14.30
CA ALA A 211 -4.73 11.53 14.29
C ALA A 211 -4.86 10.67 15.55
N TYR A 212 -6.01 9.99 15.65
CA TYR A 212 -6.43 8.96 16.63
C TYR A 212 -5.41 7.81 16.88
N SER A 213 -4.27 7.76 16.19
CA SER A 213 -3.22 6.74 16.35
C SER A 213 -1.82 7.30 16.64
N GLY A 214 -1.68 8.61 16.89
CA GLY A 214 -0.38 9.25 17.10
C GLY A 214 0.50 9.36 15.84
N LYS A 215 -0.03 8.94 14.68
CA LYS A 215 0.64 9.08 13.38
C LYS A 215 0.24 10.39 12.70
N LEU A 216 1.20 11.02 12.05
CA LEU A 216 0.97 12.15 11.15
C LEU A 216 0.34 11.65 9.85
N PHE A 217 -0.63 12.41 9.33
CA PHE A 217 -1.26 12.15 8.04
C PHE A 217 -1.40 13.46 7.26
N ASP A 218 -1.18 13.39 5.95
CA ASP A 218 -1.44 14.49 5.03
C ASP A 218 -2.80 14.27 4.39
N LEU A 219 -3.69 15.25 4.59
CA LEU A 219 -5.03 15.21 4.02
C LEU A 219 -5.09 16.14 2.80
N TYR A 220 -5.23 15.57 1.61
CA TYR A 220 -5.34 16.35 0.38
C TYR A 220 -6.78 16.81 0.19
N LEU A 221 -7.00 18.13 0.16
CA LEU A 221 -8.34 18.73 0.05
C LEU A 221 -8.32 19.92 -0.90
N ASN A 222 -9.46 20.21 -1.51
CA ASN A 222 -9.67 21.50 -2.16
C ASN A 222 -9.88 22.58 -1.08
N SER A 223 -8.78 23.22 -0.68
CA SER A 223 -8.78 24.29 0.32
C SER A 223 -9.51 25.56 -0.16
N TYR A 224 -9.57 25.79 -1.46
CA TYR A 224 -10.25 26.95 -2.03
C TYR A 224 -11.75 26.89 -1.78
N ASP A 225 -12.38 25.75 -2.04
CA ASP A 225 -13.83 25.59 -1.82
C ASP A 225 -14.19 25.50 -0.33
N LEU A 226 -13.31 24.93 0.50
CA LEU A 226 -13.52 24.88 1.96
C LEU A 226 -13.50 26.26 2.63
N ASN A 227 -12.71 27.19 2.08
CA ASN A 227 -12.59 28.55 2.61
C ASN A 227 -13.64 29.52 2.04
N LYS A 228 -14.53 29.06 1.14
CA LYS A 228 -15.65 29.88 0.69
C LYS A 228 -16.67 30.02 1.82
N PRO A 229 -17.26 31.20 2.01
CA PRO A 229 -18.37 31.35 2.94
C PRO A 229 -19.48 30.36 2.56
N PRO A 230 -20.16 29.75 3.55
CA PRO A 230 -21.27 28.84 3.26
C PRO A 230 -22.28 29.58 2.38
N ALA A 231 -22.72 28.93 1.31
CA ALA A 231 -23.84 29.44 0.53
C ALA A 231 -25.02 29.64 1.48
N SER A 232 -25.62 30.82 1.47
CA SER A 232 -26.86 31.08 2.21
C SER A 232 -27.91 30.06 1.74
N LEU A 233 -28.26 29.14 2.64
CA LEU A 233 -29.37 28.19 2.47
C LEU A 233 -30.71 28.93 2.46
#